data_AF-A0A8S3CDK6-F1
#
_entry.id   AF-A0A8S3CDK6-F1
#
_cell.length_a   1.000
_cell.length_b   1.000
_cell.length_c   1.000
_cell.angle_alpha   90.00
_cell.angle_beta   90.00
_cell.angle_gamma   90.00
#
_symmetry.space_group_name_H-M   'P 1'
#
loop_
_entity.id
_entity.type
_entity.pdbx_description
1 polymer ?
#
loop_
_entity_poly.entity_id
_entity_poly.type
_entity_poly.pdbx_seq_one_letter_code
_entity_poly.pdbx_strand_id
1 'polypeptide(L)'
;MGCKQCKIWLTKHENQNNHLTTINTNQNSSSISNHEQPVSLSNQPNSQKTHRQEKCTSLDNLPVELVYHLLDRLDTDTIFTSLYNVCPRLNSIIHQYDKLELKLISISMSHFHHICSLIRPEQIRSLTLSDGNDNVGLVRIFLKKFRMESFKRLHSLTL
;
A
#
# COMPACT_ATOMS: atom_id res chain seq x y z
N MET A 1 9.93 -44.97 21.07
CA MET A 1 10.03 -44.11 22.28
C MET A 1 9.55 -42.73 21.89
N GLY A 2 8.36 -42.35 22.35
CA GLY A 2 7.64 -41.15 21.89
C GLY A 2 7.92 -39.92 22.74
N CYS A 3 8.00 -38.75 22.09
CA CYS A 3 8.02 -37.46 22.78
C CYS A 3 6.61 -36.86 22.73
N LYS A 4 6.00 -36.76 23.92
CA LYS A 4 4.64 -36.28 24.16
C LYS A 4 4.63 -34.75 24.27
N GLN A 5 3.61 -34.15 23.66
CA GLN A 5 2.82 -33.01 24.15
C GLN A 5 3.56 -31.78 24.71
N CYS A 6 3.52 -30.68 23.97
CA CYS A 6 3.42 -29.34 24.57
C CYS A 6 1.97 -28.86 24.48
N LYS A 7 1.31 -28.85 25.64
CA LYS A 7 -0.02 -28.29 25.90
C LYS A 7 0.05 -26.76 25.99
N ILE A 8 -0.85 -26.10 25.26
CA ILE A 8 -1.82 -25.09 25.73
C ILE A 8 -1.30 -24.07 26.76
N TRP A 9 -1.25 -22.80 26.34
CA TRP A 9 -1.67 -21.67 27.18
C TRP A 9 -2.62 -20.77 26.39
N LEU A 10 -3.88 -20.76 26.83
CA LEU A 10 -4.98 -19.96 26.35
C LEU A 10 -5.48 -19.15 27.55
N THR A 11 -5.38 -17.83 27.49
CA THR A 11 -6.06 -16.87 28.37
C THR A 11 -6.35 -15.67 27.47
N LYS A 12 -7.51 -15.64 26.80
CA LYS A 12 -8.79 -15.10 27.28
C LYS A 12 -8.65 -13.66 27.76
N HIS A 13 -8.87 -12.71 26.86
CA HIS A 13 -9.46 -11.41 27.18
C HIS A 13 -10.42 -11.02 26.05
N GLU A 14 -11.70 -11.35 26.28
CA GLU A 14 -12.82 -10.59 25.72
C GLU A 14 -12.78 -9.21 26.38
N ASN A 15 -12.85 -8.15 25.59
CA ASN A 15 -13.58 -6.98 26.02
C ASN A 15 -14.23 -6.33 24.80
N GLN A 16 -15.55 -6.43 24.78
CA GLN A 16 -16.45 -5.76 23.85
C GLN A 16 -16.42 -4.27 24.19
N ASN A 17 -16.32 -3.41 23.17
CA ASN A 17 -17.04 -2.15 23.21
C ASN A 17 -17.36 -1.70 21.78
N ASN A 18 -18.63 -1.87 21.47
CA ASN A 18 -19.33 -1.32 20.33
C ASN A 18 -19.35 0.21 20.46
N HIS A 19 -18.96 0.93 19.40
CA HIS A 19 -19.51 2.25 19.16
C HIS A 19 -19.70 2.44 17.66
N LEU A 20 -20.91 2.08 17.22
CA LEU A 20 -21.43 2.38 15.89
C LEU A 20 -21.77 3.88 15.87
N THR A 21 -21.01 4.67 15.12
CA THR A 21 -21.33 6.08 14.91
C THR A 21 -22.24 6.18 13.68
N THR A 22 -23.55 6.17 13.94
CA THR A 22 -24.59 6.49 12.97
C THR A 22 -24.49 7.97 12.60
N ILE A 23 -23.98 8.28 11.41
CA ILE A 23 -24.03 9.63 10.86
C ILE A 23 -25.41 9.87 10.24
N ASN A 24 -26.02 10.91 10.77
CA ASN A 24 -27.31 11.50 10.44
C ASN A 24 -27.37 11.95 8.98
N THR A 25 -28.26 11.38 8.16
CA THR A 25 -28.59 11.91 6.83
C THR A 25 -29.90 12.68 6.94
N ASN A 26 -29.79 14.01 6.87
CA ASN A 26 -30.90 14.95 6.92
C ASN A 26 -31.97 14.66 5.87
N GLN A 27 -33.21 14.62 6.35
CA GLN A 27 -34.42 14.83 5.57
C GLN A 27 -34.43 16.27 5.06
N ASN A 28 -34.59 16.46 3.75
CA ASN A 28 -35.12 17.71 3.19
C ASN A 28 -36.20 17.36 2.17
N SER A 29 -37.43 17.42 2.65
CA SER A 29 -38.64 17.51 1.84
C SER A 29 -38.77 18.95 1.35
N SER A 30 -38.89 19.17 0.05
CA SER A 30 -39.31 20.45 -0.51
C SER A 30 -40.07 20.20 -1.79
N SER A 31 -41.21 20.88 -1.86
CA SER A 31 -42.37 20.55 -2.66
C SER A 31 -42.26 21.03 -4.11
N ILE A 32 -42.95 20.28 -4.95
CA ILE A 32 -43.25 20.56 -6.35
C ILE A 32 -44.09 21.84 -6.48
N SER A 33 -43.72 22.73 -7.40
CA SER A 33 -44.65 23.64 -8.08
C SER A 33 -44.11 24.01 -9.46
N ASN A 34 -44.96 23.83 -10.47
CA ASN A 34 -44.70 24.06 -11.89
C ASN A 34 -44.73 25.55 -12.24
N HIS A 35 -43.90 25.99 -13.18
CA HIS A 35 -44.32 26.99 -14.17
C HIS A 35 -43.47 26.91 -15.44
N GLU A 36 -44.11 26.55 -16.55
CA GLU A 36 -43.58 26.67 -17.91
C GLU A 36 -43.52 28.15 -18.32
N GLN A 37 -42.45 28.54 -19.01
CA GLN A 37 -42.48 29.53 -20.09
C GLN A 37 -41.38 29.22 -21.14
N PRO A 38 -41.67 29.37 -22.45
CA PRO A 38 -40.72 29.12 -23.53
C PRO A 38 -40.08 30.43 -24.01
N VAL A 39 -38.74 30.48 -24.13
CA VAL A 39 -38.05 31.61 -24.79
C VAL A 39 -36.89 31.11 -25.67
N SER A 40 -37.18 31.11 -26.97
CA SER A 40 -36.37 31.59 -28.11
C SER A 40 -34.94 31.06 -28.32
N LEU A 41 -34.82 30.34 -29.45
CA LEU A 41 -33.61 30.06 -30.20
C LEU A 41 -32.71 31.30 -30.35
N SER A 42 -31.43 31.16 -30.00
CA SER A 42 -30.36 31.92 -30.63
C SER A 42 -29.28 30.96 -31.12
N ASN A 43 -29.08 30.98 -32.44
CA ASN A 43 -28.08 30.18 -33.15
C ASN A 43 -26.69 30.74 -32.84
N GLN A 44 -25.91 30.03 -32.02
CA GLN A 44 -24.46 30.24 -31.94
C GLN A 44 -23.74 29.32 -32.93
N PRO A 45 -22.75 29.82 -33.69
CA PRO A 45 -21.97 29.02 -34.61
C PRO A 45 -21.10 28.02 -33.85
N ASN A 46 -21.32 26.73 -34.12
CA ASN A 46 -20.53 25.59 -33.67
C ASN A 46 -19.07 25.74 -34.08
N SER A 47 -18.24 26.35 -33.24
CA SER A 47 -16.79 26.25 -33.32
C SER A 47 -16.38 24.89 -32.75
N GLN A 48 -16.41 23.87 -33.59
CA GLN A 48 -15.93 22.52 -33.26
C GLN A 48 -14.41 22.56 -33.03
N LYS A 49 -13.99 22.89 -31.81
CA LYS A 49 -12.64 22.60 -31.33
C LYS A 49 -12.47 21.09 -31.33
N THR A 50 -11.75 20.58 -32.32
CA THR A 50 -11.30 19.19 -32.37
C THR A 50 -10.27 19.00 -31.25
N HIS A 51 -10.76 18.67 -30.06
CA HIS A 51 -9.93 18.24 -28.94
C HIS A 51 -9.24 16.94 -29.39
N ARG A 52 -7.94 17.02 -29.73
CA ARG A 52 -7.10 15.83 -29.83
C ARG A 52 -7.14 15.18 -28.44
N GLN A 53 -7.88 14.08 -28.32
CA GLN A 53 -7.75 13.19 -27.18
C GLN A 53 -6.36 12.56 -27.26
N GLU A 54 -5.41 13.16 -26.57
CA GLU A 54 -4.15 12.50 -26.28
C GLU A 54 -4.47 11.27 -25.46
N LYS A 55 -4.35 10.10 -26.10
CA LYS A 55 -4.56 8.82 -25.46
C LYS A 55 -3.43 8.62 -24.46
N CYS A 56 -3.67 9.02 -23.22
CA CYS A 56 -2.75 8.80 -22.12
C CYS A 56 -2.48 7.29 -22.03
N THR A 57 -1.21 6.91 -22.19
CA THR A 57 -0.79 5.52 -22.06
C THR A 57 -0.90 5.09 -20.60
N SER A 58 -1.83 4.17 -20.31
CA SER A 58 -1.95 3.60 -18.96
C SER A 58 -0.66 2.86 -18.59
N LEU A 59 -0.22 3.02 -17.34
CA LEU A 59 0.86 2.26 -16.73
C LEU A 59 0.64 0.74 -16.81
N ASP A 60 -0.63 0.32 -16.92
CA ASP A 60 -1.01 -1.08 -17.04
C ASP A 60 -0.51 -1.74 -18.33
N ASN A 61 -0.25 -0.95 -19.38
CA ASN A 61 0.24 -1.45 -20.67
C ASN A 61 1.77 -1.47 -20.77
N LEU A 62 2.48 -1.00 -19.74
CA LEU A 62 3.94 -0.95 -19.75
C LEU A 62 4.53 -2.37 -19.60
N PRO A 63 5.49 -2.81 -20.42
CA PRO A 63 6.22 -4.06 -20.22
C PRO A 63 6.74 -4.21 -18.78
N VAL A 64 6.70 -5.42 -18.23
CA VAL A 64 7.06 -5.68 -16.83
C VAL A 64 8.52 -5.32 -16.54
N GLU A 65 9.39 -5.47 -17.55
CA GLU A 65 10.82 -5.14 -17.49
C GLU A 65 11.04 -3.66 -17.20
N LEU A 66 10.23 -2.79 -17.82
CA LEU A 66 10.31 -1.35 -17.57
C LEU A 66 9.79 -0.99 -16.17
N VAL A 67 8.78 -1.72 -15.66
CA VAL A 67 8.33 -1.56 -14.28
C VAL A 67 9.43 -1.99 -13.31
N TYR A 68 10.12 -3.11 -13.56
CA TYR A 68 11.26 -3.53 -12.75
C TYR A 68 12.41 -2.51 -12.78
N HIS A 69 12.72 -1.95 -13.95
CA HIS A 69 13.71 -0.87 -14.03
C HIS A 69 13.30 0.39 -13.27
N LEU A 70 12.00 0.69 -13.17
CA LEU A 70 11.51 1.76 -12.31
C LEU A 70 11.71 1.40 -10.83
N LEU A 71 11.34 0.18 -10.43
CA LEU A 71 11.51 -0.29 -9.05
C LEU A 71 13.00 -0.33 -8.62
N ASP A 72 13.92 -0.65 -9.52
CA ASP A 72 15.38 -0.60 -9.29
C ASP A 72 15.86 0.83 -8.89
N ARG A 73 15.09 1.87 -9.21
CA ARG A 73 15.45 3.29 -8.97
C ARG A 73 14.72 3.92 -7.80
N LEU A 74 13.71 3.25 -7.25
CA LEU A 74 12.91 3.75 -6.14
C LEU A 74 13.41 3.20 -4.82
N ASP A 75 13.27 3.99 -3.76
CA ASP A 75 13.53 3.51 -2.41
C ASP A 75 12.36 2.67 -1.89
N THR A 76 12.62 1.90 -0.84
CA THR A 76 11.61 1.03 -0.23
C THR A 76 10.38 1.85 0.19
N ASP A 77 10.58 3.00 0.83
CA ASP A 77 9.46 3.81 1.33
C ASP A 77 8.55 4.24 0.18
N THR A 78 9.09 4.78 -0.93
CA THR A 78 8.27 5.14 -2.10
C THR A 78 7.56 3.93 -2.72
N ILE A 79 8.22 2.78 -2.81
CA ILE A 79 7.60 1.55 -3.34
C ILE A 79 6.37 1.17 -2.53
N PHE A 80 6.47 1.12 -1.20
CA PHE A 80 5.39 0.64 -0.35
C PHE A 80 4.35 1.69 0.05
N THR A 81 4.71 2.99 0.03
CA THR A 81 3.76 4.07 0.37
C THR A 81 3.06 4.64 -0.85
N SER A 82 3.74 4.71 -2.00
CA SER A 82 3.27 5.45 -3.17
C SER A 82 2.88 4.56 -4.34
N LEU A 83 3.56 3.43 -4.56
CA LEU A 83 3.23 2.51 -5.66
C LEU A 83 2.33 1.37 -5.23
N TYR A 84 2.54 0.87 -4.02
CA TYR A 84 1.72 -0.19 -3.47
C TYR A 84 0.29 0.31 -3.24
N ASN A 85 -0.69 -0.46 -3.69
CA ASN A 85 -2.14 -0.15 -3.73
C ASN A 85 -2.60 0.85 -4.79
N VAL A 86 -1.75 1.29 -5.72
CA VAL A 86 -2.20 2.12 -6.85
C VAL A 86 -3.05 1.30 -7.83
N CYS A 87 -2.57 0.12 -8.23
CA CYS A 87 -3.36 -0.82 -9.03
C CYS A 87 -2.97 -2.29 -8.71
N PRO A 88 -3.89 -3.25 -8.95
CA PRO A 88 -3.62 -4.66 -8.67
C PRO A 88 -2.41 -5.21 -9.45
N ARG A 89 -2.16 -4.70 -10.66
CA ARG A 89 -1.04 -5.13 -11.49
C ARG A 89 0.30 -4.75 -10.86
N LEU A 90 0.45 -3.50 -10.40
CA LEU A 90 1.66 -3.06 -9.69
C LEU A 90 1.87 -3.86 -8.41
N ASN A 91 0.80 -4.12 -7.65
CA ASN A 91 0.90 -4.95 -6.45
C ASN A 91 1.45 -6.34 -6.76
N SER A 92 0.96 -6.99 -7.83
CA SER A 92 1.47 -8.29 -8.28
C SER A 92 2.94 -8.23 -8.70
N ILE A 93 3.33 -7.18 -9.44
CA ILE A 93 4.72 -6.97 -9.88
C ILE A 93 5.64 -6.73 -8.68
N ILE A 94 5.28 -5.83 -7.76
CA ILE A 94 6.03 -5.56 -6.53
C ILE A 94 6.12 -6.84 -5.69
N HIS A 95 5.07 -7.65 -5.65
CA HIS A 95 5.08 -8.91 -4.92
C HIS A 95 6.03 -9.95 -5.53
N GLN A 96 6.25 -9.93 -6.85
CA GLN A 96 7.20 -10.84 -7.52
C GLN A 96 8.62 -10.30 -7.60
N TYR A 97 8.79 -8.99 -7.39
CA TYR A 97 10.08 -8.32 -7.47
C TYR A 97 11.02 -8.83 -6.38
N ASP A 98 12.20 -9.30 -6.78
CA ASP A 98 13.06 -10.12 -5.93
C ASP A 98 14.40 -9.44 -5.59
N LYS A 99 14.59 -8.19 -6.03
CA LYS A 99 15.81 -7.40 -5.83
C LYS A 99 15.62 -6.28 -4.81
N LEU A 100 14.73 -6.45 -3.83
CA LEU A 100 14.40 -5.39 -2.90
C LEU A 100 15.60 -5.07 -1.98
N GLU A 101 15.98 -3.79 -1.92
CA GLU A 101 16.97 -3.28 -0.98
C GLU A 101 16.28 -2.52 0.16
N LEU A 102 16.15 -3.19 1.29
CA LEU A 102 15.40 -2.71 2.45
C LEU A 102 16.31 -1.89 3.37
N LYS A 103 16.14 -0.58 3.42
CA LYS A 103 16.90 0.34 4.30
C LYS A 103 15.98 0.98 5.33
N LEU A 104 16.11 0.59 6.60
CA LEU A 104 15.24 0.97 7.71
C LEU A 104 16.03 1.68 8.82
N ILE A 105 16.79 2.72 8.47
CA ILE A 105 17.70 3.44 9.39
C ILE A 105 17.03 4.63 10.10
N SER A 106 16.00 5.23 9.49
CA SER A 106 15.33 6.44 10.01
C SER A 106 13.84 6.43 9.69
N ILE A 107 13.22 5.25 9.79
CA ILE A 107 11.82 5.06 9.46
C ILE A 107 10.94 5.23 10.70
N SER A 108 9.78 5.88 10.52
CA SER A 108 8.76 5.97 11.57
C SER A 108 8.22 4.57 11.92
N MET A 109 7.82 4.36 13.17
CA MET A 109 7.31 3.05 13.59
C MET A 109 6.04 2.63 12.82
N SER A 110 5.20 3.60 12.45
CA SER A 110 4.02 3.36 11.61
C SER A 110 4.40 2.83 10.22
N HIS A 111 5.32 3.50 9.53
CA HIS A 111 5.78 3.06 8.22
C HIS A 111 6.53 1.73 8.32
N PHE A 112 7.33 1.53 9.37
CA PHE A 112 7.98 0.26 9.64
C PHE A 112 6.99 -0.90 9.71
N HIS A 113 5.93 -0.76 10.52
CA HIS A 113 4.90 -1.79 10.63
C HIS A 113 4.16 -2.03 9.32
N HIS A 114 3.86 -0.96 8.58
CA HIS A 114 3.23 -1.02 7.28
C HIS A 114 4.10 -1.79 6.28
N ILE A 115 5.35 -1.41 6.08
CA ILE A 115 6.28 -2.12 5.17
C ILE A 115 6.42 -3.58 5.60
N CYS A 116 6.62 -3.82 6.90
CA CYS A 116 6.74 -5.18 7.43
C CYS A 116 5.48 -6.03 7.23
N SER A 117 4.29 -5.48 7.00
CA SER A 117 3.08 -6.27 6.72
C SER A 117 2.98 -6.68 5.24
N LEU A 118 3.72 -6.01 4.36
CA LEU A 118 3.65 -6.17 2.92
C LEU A 118 4.83 -6.95 2.34
N ILE A 119 6.03 -6.81 2.93
CA ILE A 119 7.24 -7.47 2.45
C ILE A 119 7.19 -8.99 2.66
N ARG A 120 7.73 -9.73 1.68
CA ARG A 120 8.11 -11.14 1.86
C ARG A 120 9.63 -11.26 2.02
N PRO A 121 10.13 -12.03 2.99
CA PRO A 121 11.57 -12.20 3.20
C PRO A 121 12.34 -12.67 1.97
N GLU A 122 11.73 -13.50 1.13
CA GLU A 122 12.34 -14.06 -0.08
C GLU A 122 12.66 -13.00 -1.15
N GLN A 123 12.05 -11.83 -1.06
CA GLN A 123 12.25 -10.71 -1.99
C GLN A 123 13.43 -9.81 -1.60
N ILE A 124 13.91 -9.94 -0.37
CA ILE A 124 14.89 -9.02 0.20
C ILE A 124 16.28 -9.49 -0.18
N ARG A 125 16.97 -8.65 -0.96
CA ARG A 125 18.34 -8.87 -1.44
C ARG A 125 19.37 -8.22 -0.54
N SER A 126 19.07 -7.04 -0.02
CA SER A 126 19.91 -6.28 0.90
C SER A 126 19.05 -5.78 2.04
N LEU A 127 19.55 -5.90 3.28
CA LEU A 127 18.86 -5.46 4.47
C LEU A 127 19.79 -4.57 5.30
N THR A 128 19.39 -3.33 5.51
CA THR A 128 20.03 -2.43 6.46
C THR A 128 19.02 -2.03 7.52
N LEU A 129 19.26 -2.44 8.76
CA LEU A 129 18.50 -2.05 9.93
C LEU A 129 19.38 -1.16 10.80
N SER A 130 18.78 -0.22 11.51
CA SER A 130 19.47 0.52 12.55
C SER A 130 18.45 0.98 13.58
N ASP A 131 18.82 0.88 14.86
CA ASP A 131 18.06 1.48 15.93
C ASP A 131 18.47 2.96 16.03
N GLY A 132 17.56 3.86 15.69
CA GLY A 132 17.73 5.30 15.93
C GLY A 132 17.14 5.72 17.27
N ASN A 133 17.33 7.00 17.61
CA ASN A 133 16.83 7.57 18.87
C ASN A 133 15.31 7.48 18.99
N ASP A 134 14.59 7.60 17.87
CA ASP A 134 13.12 7.64 17.83
C ASP A 134 12.49 6.25 17.61
N ASN A 135 13.31 5.23 17.36
CA ASN A 135 12.90 3.90 16.92
C ASN A 135 13.76 2.81 17.55
N VAL A 136 13.99 2.93 18.86
CA VAL A 136 14.74 1.97 19.68
C VAL A 136 14.11 0.57 19.61
N GLY A 137 14.92 -0.44 19.31
CA GLY A 137 14.50 -1.84 19.27
C GLY A 137 13.85 -2.26 17.95
N LEU A 138 13.92 -1.45 16.90
CA LEU A 138 13.46 -1.79 15.55
C LEU A 138 14.15 -3.07 15.05
N VAL A 139 15.47 -3.17 15.21
CA VAL A 139 16.24 -4.36 14.85
C VAL A 139 15.65 -5.59 15.54
N ARG A 140 15.45 -5.52 16.86
CA ARG A 140 14.90 -6.63 17.64
C ARG A 140 13.49 -7.03 17.18
N ILE A 141 12.63 -6.06 16.89
CA ILE A 141 11.25 -6.31 16.44
C ILE A 141 11.26 -6.97 15.06
N PHE A 142 12.11 -6.49 14.15
CA PHE A 142 12.24 -7.07 12.81
C PHE A 142 12.71 -8.53 12.88
N LEU A 143 13.76 -8.81 13.66
CA LEU A 143 14.31 -10.16 13.84
C LEU A 143 13.36 -11.12 14.56
N LYS A 144 12.47 -10.60 15.41
CA LYS A 144 11.41 -11.41 16.03
C LYS A 144 10.32 -11.77 15.02
N LYS A 145 10.01 -10.87 14.09
CA LYS A 145 8.96 -11.06 13.08
C LYS A 145 9.42 -12.00 11.96
N PHE A 146 10.65 -11.83 11.49
CA PHE A 146 11.17 -12.58 10.36
C PHE A 146 12.34 -13.48 10.79
N ARG A 147 12.22 -14.77 10.47
CA ARG A 147 13.27 -15.76 10.70
C ARG A 147 14.37 -15.59 9.65
N MET A 148 15.63 -15.59 10.06
CA MET A 148 16.76 -15.39 9.13
C MET A 148 16.81 -16.42 7.99
N GLU A 149 16.33 -17.63 8.24
CA GLU A 149 16.25 -18.72 7.26
C GLU A 149 15.24 -18.45 6.13
N SER A 150 14.31 -17.50 6.32
CA SER A 150 13.34 -17.12 5.28
C SER A 150 13.93 -16.21 4.20
N PHE A 151 15.07 -15.58 4.46
CA PHE A 151 15.71 -14.64 3.55
C PHE A 151 16.61 -15.35 2.53
N LYS A 152 16.01 -16.16 1.65
CA LYS A 152 16.72 -17.03 0.69
C LYS A 152 17.64 -16.30 -0.29
N ARG A 153 17.44 -15.00 -0.50
CA ARG A 153 18.16 -14.17 -1.49
C ARG A 153 18.98 -13.06 -0.84
N LEU A 154 19.14 -13.08 0.48
CA LEU A 154 19.89 -12.04 1.18
C LEU A 154 21.37 -12.17 0.86
N HIS A 155 21.94 -11.11 0.29
CA HIS A 155 23.36 -11.00 -0.03
C HIS A 155 24.10 -10.05 0.91
N SER A 156 23.41 -9.07 1.48
CA SER A 156 24.00 -8.08 2.38
C SER A 156 23.10 -7.84 3.58
N LEU A 157 23.71 -7.83 4.76
CA LEU A 157 23.06 -7.52 6.02
C LEU A 157 23.90 -6.50 6.77
N THR A 158 23.25 -5.43 7.22
CA THR A 158 23.83 -4.41 8.11
C THR A 158 22.83 -4.17 9.25
N LEU A 159 23.32 -4.23 10.48
CA LEU A 159 22.56 -4.10 11.71
C LEU A 159 23.15 -2.99 12.57
#